data_AF-A4V4W7-F1
#
_entry.id   AF-A4V4W7-F1
#
_cell.length_a   1.000
_cell.length_b   1.000
_cell.length_c   1.000
_cell.angle_alpha   90.00
_cell.angle_beta   90.00
_cell.angle_gamma   90.00
#
_symmetry.space_group_name_H-M   'P 1'
#
loop_
_entity.id
_entity.type
_entity.pdbx_description
1 polymer ?
#
loop_
_entity_poly.entity_id
_entity_poly.type
_entity_poly.pdbx_seq_one_letter_code
_entity_poly.pdbx_strand_id
1 'polypeptide(L)'
;MMMDMMQMYFHFRIQEPILFRQWKPTDTTGYVFSCISLFFIAFCLELLKFGRQRMTRTVKEKLAVDCCCSTPEGIWEIPEEPEPSPRGKLASLAPFTMESISSWRHFASSFLFFLQNFVDYSLMLVAMTYNYPLFFSLLAGHAIGYFFVGPLMTVKEVENTGNCCS
;
A
#
# COMPACT_ATOMS: atom_id res chain seq x y z
N MET A 1 -11.77 -3.06 -42.51
CA MET A 1 -11.54 -2.54 -41.15
C MET A 1 -12.71 -2.97 -40.28
N MET A 2 -12.54 -4.00 -39.46
CA MET A 2 -13.52 -4.32 -38.43
C MET A 2 -13.34 -3.28 -37.32
N MET A 3 -14.30 -2.37 -37.19
CA MET A 3 -14.39 -1.50 -36.03
C MET A 3 -14.83 -2.40 -34.87
N ASP A 4 -13.92 -2.69 -33.95
CA ASP A 4 -14.25 -3.37 -32.69
C ASP A 4 -15.21 -2.46 -31.91
N MET A 5 -16.52 -2.72 -32.03
CA MET A 5 -17.54 -2.08 -31.22
C MET A 5 -17.32 -2.49 -29.76
N MET A 6 -16.88 -1.54 -28.93
CA MET A 6 -16.64 -1.77 -27.51
C MET A 6 -17.95 -2.20 -26.84
N GLN A 7 -17.98 -3.45 -26.36
CA GLN A 7 -19.13 -3.98 -25.63
C GLN A 7 -19.08 -3.42 -24.21
N MET A 8 -20.07 -2.59 -23.85
CA MET A 8 -20.20 -1.98 -22.51
C MET A 8 -20.85 -2.94 -21.49
N TYR A 9 -20.68 -4.25 -21.70
CA TYR A 9 -21.17 -5.31 -20.83
C TYR A 9 -20.09 -6.38 -20.69
N PHE A 10 -20.14 -7.14 -19.58
CA PHE A 10 -19.19 -8.21 -19.36
C PHE A 10 -19.27 -9.26 -20.46
N HIS A 11 -18.16 -9.50 -21.13
CA HIS A 11 -18.08 -10.40 -22.26
C HIS A 11 -16.82 -11.27 -22.19
N PHE A 12 -16.77 -12.29 -23.03
CA PHE A 12 -15.63 -13.15 -23.19
C PHE A 12 -15.15 -13.12 -24.62
N ARG A 13 -13.93 -12.59 -24.84
CA ARG A 13 -13.23 -12.67 -26.11
C ARG A 13 -11.74 -12.92 -25.88
N ILE A 14 -11.15 -13.73 -26.75
CA ILE A 14 -9.73 -14.11 -26.67
C ILE A 14 -8.86 -13.09 -27.42
N GLN A 15 -9.36 -12.51 -28.52
CA GLN A 15 -8.56 -11.73 -29.46
C GLN A 15 -8.66 -10.21 -29.24
N GLU A 16 -8.53 -9.76 -28.00
CA GLU A 16 -8.60 -8.33 -27.64
C GLU A 16 -7.25 -7.80 -27.16
N PRO A 17 -6.88 -6.55 -27.53
CA PRO A 17 -5.71 -5.90 -26.95
C PRO A 17 -5.98 -5.56 -25.48
N ILE A 18 -5.10 -6.00 -24.57
CA ILE A 18 -5.31 -5.88 -23.12
C ILE A 18 -4.88 -4.50 -22.59
N LEU A 19 -3.72 -4.01 -23.01
CA LEU A 19 -3.15 -2.73 -22.55
C LEU A 19 -2.39 -2.03 -23.68
N PHE A 20 -1.54 -2.78 -24.37
CA PHE A 20 -0.80 -2.32 -25.55
C PHE A 20 -1.30 -3.07 -26.78
N ARG A 21 -1.21 -2.47 -27.96
CA ARG A 21 -1.52 -3.16 -29.23
C ARG A 21 -0.67 -4.41 -29.44
N GLN A 22 0.53 -4.42 -28.86
CA GLN A 22 1.48 -5.54 -28.87
C GLN A 22 1.06 -6.68 -27.94
N TRP A 23 0.30 -6.39 -26.88
CA TRP A 23 -0.21 -7.40 -25.95
C TRP A 23 -1.62 -7.82 -26.36
N LYS A 24 -1.69 -8.56 -27.48
CA LYS A 24 -2.91 -9.16 -28.02
C LYS A 24 -2.72 -10.69 -28.10
N PRO A 25 -3.30 -11.48 -27.20
CA PRO A 25 -3.23 -12.93 -27.31
C PRO A 25 -4.00 -13.41 -28.53
N THR A 26 -3.32 -14.09 -29.46
CA THR A 26 -3.94 -14.72 -30.63
C THR A 26 -4.45 -16.13 -30.34
N ASP A 27 -3.82 -16.78 -29.36
CA ASP A 27 -4.07 -18.18 -28.97
C ASP A 27 -4.62 -18.27 -27.55
N THR A 28 -5.36 -19.35 -27.26
CA THR A 28 -5.88 -19.67 -25.92
C THR A 28 -4.76 -19.73 -24.88
N THR A 29 -3.60 -20.29 -25.23
CA THR A 29 -2.43 -20.36 -24.35
C THR A 29 -1.92 -18.97 -24.00
N GLY A 30 -1.80 -18.07 -24.98
CA GLY A 30 -1.38 -16.68 -24.75
C GLY A 30 -2.39 -15.91 -23.89
N TYR A 31 -3.68 -16.23 -24.02
CA TYR A 31 -4.72 -15.66 -23.18
C TYR A 31 -4.61 -16.10 -21.71
N VAL A 32 -4.41 -17.40 -21.46
CA VAL A 32 -4.18 -17.92 -20.10
C VAL A 32 -2.94 -17.30 -19.47
N PHE A 33 -1.85 -17.17 -20.22
CA PHE A 33 -0.66 -16.45 -19.75
C PHE A 33 -0.97 -15.01 -19.36
N SER A 34 -1.82 -14.32 -20.12
CA SER A 34 -2.22 -12.94 -19.81
C SER A 34 -3.02 -12.84 -18.51
N CYS A 35 -3.96 -13.77 -18.27
CA CYS A 35 -4.69 -13.88 -17.00
C CYS A 35 -3.72 -14.07 -15.82
N ILE A 36 -2.77 -15.00 -15.96
CA ILE A 36 -1.75 -15.28 -14.93
C ILE A 36 -0.87 -14.05 -14.70
N SER A 37 -0.44 -13.36 -15.76
CA SER A 37 0.35 -12.12 -15.64
C SER A 37 -0.41 -11.04 -14.89
N LEU A 38 -1.69 -10.80 -15.20
CA LEU A 38 -2.52 -9.81 -14.49
C LEU A 38 -2.71 -10.18 -13.02
N PHE A 39 -2.93 -11.47 -12.73
CA PHE A 39 -3.00 -11.97 -11.36
C PHE A 39 -1.73 -11.64 -10.57
N PHE A 40 -0.56 -11.95 -11.13
CA PHE A 40 0.72 -11.67 -10.48
C PHE A 40 1.02 -10.17 -10.37
N ILE A 41 0.68 -9.37 -11.37
CA ILE A 41 0.84 -7.90 -11.31
C ILE A 41 -0.02 -7.32 -10.18
N ALA A 42 -1.29 -7.72 -10.07
CA ALA A 42 -2.21 -7.30 -9.01
C ALA A 42 -1.73 -7.78 -7.62
N PHE A 43 -1.27 -9.03 -7.51
CA PHE A 43 -0.68 -9.57 -6.29
C PHE A 43 0.57 -8.77 -5.84
N CYS A 44 1.49 -8.51 -6.77
CA CYS A 44 2.70 -7.74 -6.49
C CYS A 44 2.38 -6.29 -6.09
N LEU A 45 1.30 -5.68 -6.60
CA LEU A 45 0.88 -4.35 -6.18
C LEU A 45 0.46 -4.31 -4.71
N GLU A 46 -0.24 -5.32 -4.21
CA GLU A 46 -0.58 -5.40 -2.78
C GLU A 46 0.68 -5.56 -1.91
N LEU A 47 1.67 -6.32 -2.38
CA LEU A 47 2.98 -6.40 -1.71
C LEU A 47 3.73 -5.06 -1.73
N LEU A 48 3.70 -4.32 -2.85
CA LEU A 48 4.29 -2.98 -2.96
C LEU A 48 3.59 -1.97 -2.04
N LYS A 49 2.26 -2.03 -1.95
CA LYS A 49 1.45 -1.22 -1.01
C LYS A 49 1.88 -1.47 0.44
N PHE A 50 2.05 -2.73 0.82
CA PHE A 50 2.60 -3.11 2.13
C PHE A 50 4.01 -2.55 2.37
N GLY A 51 4.89 -2.66 1.37
CA GLY A 51 6.25 -2.12 1.42
C GLY A 51 6.28 -0.61 1.73
N ARG A 52 5.43 0.17 1.03
CA ARG A 52 5.29 1.63 1.26
C ARG A 52 4.75 1.94 2.66
N GLN A 53 3.77 1.16 3.13
CA GLN A 53 3.23 1.31 4.47
C GLN A 53 4.28 1.00 5.54
N ARG A 54 5.11 -0.03 5.34
CA ARG A 54 6.24 -0.34 6.23
C ARG A 54 7.25 0.81 6.30
N MET A 55 7.61 1.40 5.17
CA MET A 55 8.53 2.53 5.12
C MET A 55 8.00 3.74 5.91
N THR A 56 6.70 4.02 5.81
CA THR A 56 6.05 5.15 6.50
C THR A 56 5.87 4.85 8.00
N ARG A 57 5.58 3.60 8.37
CA ARG A 57 5.42 3.18 9.77
C ARG A 57 6.71 3.35 10.58
N THR A 58 7.88 3.03 10.00
CA THR A 58 9.17 3.22 10.69
C THR A 58 9.44 4.68 11.08
N VAL A 59 8.81 5.66 10.42
CA VAL A 59 8.93 7.07 10.79
C VAL A 59 7.99 7.41 11.95
N LYS A 60 6.76 6.89 11.96
CA LYS A 60 5.78 7.11 13.04
C LYS A 60 6.18 6.41 14.34
N GLU A 61 6.73 5.21 14.25
CA GLU A 61 7.19 4.41 15.41
C GLU A 61 8.28 5.15 16.21
N LYS A 62 9.13 5.93 15.55
CA LYS A 62 10.14 6.76 16.23
C LYS A 62 9.57 7.99 16.95
N LEU A 63 8.33 8.37 16.67
CA LEU A 63 7.66 9.51 17.28
C LEU A 63 6.71 9.10 18.42
N ALA A 64 6.35 7.81 18.52
CA ALA A 64 5.25 7.35 19.35
C ALA A 64 5.68 6.22 20.30
N VAL A 65 6.50 6.52 21.32
CA VAL A 65 6.52 5.78 22.59
C VAL A 65 7.03 6.73 23.68
N ASP A 66 6.09 7.32 24.44
CA ASP A 66 6.33 7.80 25.81
C ASP A 66 5.51 6.85 26.68
N CYS A 67 6.15 5.83 27.25
CA CYS A 67 5.48 4.83 28.08
C CYS A 67 5.76 5.09 29.56
N CYS A 68 4.71 5.42 30.31
CA CYS A 68 4.75 5.52 31.76
C CYS A 68 4.32 4.16 32.34
N CYS A 69 5.24 3.43 32.99
CA CYS A 69 4.91 2.22 33.75
C CYS A 69 4.53 2.62 35.18
N SER A 70 3.31 2.32 35.61
CA SER A 70 2.89 2.46 37.01
C SER A 70 3.38 1.25 37.82
N THR A 71 4.19 1.45 38.86
CA THR A 71 4.52 0.40 39.85
C THR A 71 3.43 0.32 40.95
N PRO A 72 3.24 -0.85 41.61
CA PRO A 72 2.17 -1.06 42.60
C PRO A 72 2.32 -0.29 43.93
N GLU A 73 3.38 0.48 44.08
CA GLU A 73 3.66 1.27 45.28
C GLU A 73 3.77 2.75 44.89
N GLY A 74 2.81 3.56 45.33
CA GLY A 74 2.92 5.01 45.32
C GLY A 74 2.28 5.70 44.12
N ILE A 75 1.21 6.44 44.42
CA ILE A 75 0.67 7.54 43.62
C ILE A 75 1.84 8.48 43.30
N TRP A 76 2.30 8.52 42.06
CA TRP A 76 3.12 9.65 41.65
C TRP A 76 2.17 10.84 41.48
N GLU A 77 2.43 11.82 42.33
CA GLU A 77 1.78 13.12 42.39
C GLU A 77 1.59 13.68 40.99
N ILE A 78 0.34 14.02 40.68
CA ILE A 78 0.03 14.98 39.61
C ILE A 78 0.89 16.21 39.92
N PRO A 79 1.75 16.69 39.02
CA PRO A 79 2.47 17.93 39.28
C PRO A 79 1.46 19.07 39.39
N GLU A 80 1.15 19.47 40.62
CA GLU A 80 0.57 20.78 40.90
C GLU A 80 1.65 21.81 40.53
N GLU A 81 1.30 22.68 39.56
CA GLU A 81 2.08 23.77 38.96
C GLU A 81 3.11 23.43 37.86
N PRO A 82 3.00 24.05 36.66
CA PRO A 82 3.91 23.82 35.55
C PRO A 82 5.17 24.68 35.68
N GLU A 83 6.26 24.10 36.20
CA GLU A 83 7.60 24.69 36.14
C GLU A 83 8.17 24.62 34.69
N PRO A 84 8.73 25.71 34.13
CA PRO A 84 9.17 25.78 32.75
C PRO A 84 10.49 25.00 32.56
N SER A 85 10.41 23.84 31.90
CA SER A 85 11.59 23.08 31.48
C SER A 85 12.45 23.86 30.47
N PRO A 86 13.76 24.08 30.72
CA PRO A 86 14.67 24.67 29.75
C PRO A 86 15.21 23.58 28.83
N ARG A 87 14.39 23.10 27.89
CA ARG A 87 14.81 22.44 26.64
C ARG A 87 13.62 22.27 25.71
N GLY A 88 13.43 23.29 24.87
CA GLY A 88 12.32 23.41 23.95
C GLY A 88 12.20 22.23 22.99
N LYS A 89 11.03 21.59 23.02
CA LYS A 89 10.35 21.01 21.86
C LYS A 89 8.85 21.06 22.13
N LEU A 90 8.31 22.27 22.28
CA LEU A 90 7.00 22.53 21.66
C LEU A 90 7.27 22.48 20.13
N ALA A 91 7.48 21.27 19.62
CA ALA A 91 7.74 21.00 18.22
C ALA A 91 6.42 21.27 17.48
N SER A 92 6.20 22.56 17.27
CA SER A 92 5.66 23.16 16.07
C SER A 92 4.66 22.29 15.31
N LEU A 93 3.44 22.79 15.26
CA LEU A 93 2.51 22.60 14.15
C LEU A 93 3.11 23.10 12.79
N ALA A 94 4.37 22.84 12.47
CA ALA A 94 5.02 23.24 11.23
C ALA A 94 5.07 22.03 10.27
N PRO A 95 4.18 21.94 9.27
CA PRO A 95 3.97 20.71 8.50
C PRO A 95 4.93 20.55 7.30
N PHE A 96 5.87 21.48 7.07
CA PHE A 96 6.75 21.48 5.89
C PHE A 96 8.16 21.98 6.23
N THR A 97 9.03 21.12 6.78
CA THR A 97 10.48 21.39 6.81
C THR A 97 11.13 20.81 5.56
N MET A 98 11.74 21.67 4.73
CA MET A 98 12.39 21.30 3.45
C MET A 98 13.49 20.23 3.60
N GLU A 99 14.16 20.20 4.75
CA GLU A 99 15.16 19.17 5.07
C GLU A 99 14.53 17.77 5.21
N SER A 100 13.27 17.69 5.64
CA SER A 100 12.53 16.43 5.69
C SER A 100 12.17 15.94 4.29
N ILE A 101 11.80 16.83 3.37
CA ILE A 101 11.43 16.48 1.98
C ILE A 101 12.63 15.88 1.21
N SER A 102 13.86 16.31 1.53
CA SER A 102 15.08 15.86 0.84
C SER A 102 15.71 14.59 1.44
N SER A 103 15.00 13.82 2.26
CA SER A 103 15.52 12.51 2.68
C SER A 103 15.37 11.49 1.55
N TRP A 104 16.42 10.72 1.25
CA TRP A 104 16.39 9.63 0.26
C TRP A 104 15.21 8.66 0.49
N ARG A 105 14.77 8.53 1.75
CA ARG A 105 13.62 7.71 2.14
C ARG A 105 12.29 8.30 1.65
N HIS A 106 12.13 9.63 1.67
CA HIS A 106 10.97 10.29 1.08
C HIS A 106 10.98 10.18 -0.44
N PHE A 107 12.14 10.35 -1.08
CA PHE A 107 12.25 10.15 -2.52
C PHE A 107 11.90 8.71 -2.94
N ALA A 108 12.47 7.70 -2.28
CA ALA A 108 12.15 6.30 -2.54
C ALA A 108 10.68 5.98 -2.30
N SER A 109 10.08 6.51 -1.23
CA SER A 109 8.65 6.33 -0.94
C SER A 109 7.76 6.97 -2.01
N SER A 110 8.08 8.20 -2.44
CA SER A 110 7.36 8.90 -3.51
C SER A 110 7.49 8.21 -4.86
N PHE A 111 8.69 7.70 -5.18
CA PHE A 111 8.93 6.95 -6.41
C PHE A 111 8.15 5.62 -6.42
N LEU A 112 8.16 4.88 -5.31
CA LEU A 112 7.33 3.68 -5.15
C LEU A 112 5.84 4.01 -5.25
N PHE A 113 5.40 5.14 -4.69
CA PHE A 113 4.02 5.61 -4.84
C PHE A 113 3.68 5.91 -6.31
N PHE A 114 4.56 6.57 -7.04
CA PHE A 114 4.36 6.82 -8.48
C PHE A 114 4.25 5.51 -9.27
N LEU A 115 5.16 4.56 -9.06
CA LEU A 115 5.11 3.24 -9.70
C LEU A 115 3.82 2.49 -9.35
N GLN A 116 3.42 2.51 -8.09
CA GLN A 116 2.18 1.88 -7.64
C GLN A 116 0.97 2.46 -8.37
N ASN A 117 0.83 3.79 -8.42
CA ASN A 117 -0.28 4.44 -9.13
C ASN A 117 -0.25 4.14 -10.62
N PHE A 118 0.93 4.15 -11.25
CA PHE A 118 1.07 3.84 -12.67
C PHE A 118 0.51 2.44 -13.00
N VAL A 119 0.83 1.44 -12.17
CA VAL A 119 0.32 0.08 -12.37
C VAL A 119 -1.16 -0.04 -11.96
N ASP A 120 -1.61 0.59 -10.87
CA ASP A 120 -3.03 0.63 -10.47
C ASP A 120 -3.90 1.21 -11.61
N TYR A 121 -3.48 2.32 -12.24
CA TYR A 121 -4.18 2.89 -13.41
C TYR A 121 -4.07 2.02 -14.66
N SER A 122 -2.95 1.33 -14.87
CA SER A 122 -2.82 0.37 -15.97
C SER A 122 -3.79 -0.81 -15.80
N LEU A 123 -3.92 -1.34 -14.59
CA LEU A 123 -4.88 -2.39 -14.27
C LEU A 123 -6.34 -1.91 -14.38
N MET A 124 -6.61 -0.66 -14.02
CA MET A 124 -7.91 -0.04 -14.26
C MET A 124 -8.24 0.02 -15.75
N LEU A 125 -7.28 0.38 -16.62
CA LEU A 125 -7.47 0.33 -18.08
C LEU A 125 -7.79 -1.09 -18.55
N VAL A 126 -7.14 -2.11 -17.98
CA VAL A 126 -7.44 -3.51 -18.26
C VAL A 126 -8.86 -3.89 -17.80
N ALA A 127 -9.29 -3.44 -16.62
CA ALA A 127 -10.66 -3.70 -16.14
C ALA A 127 -11.73 -3.07 -17.05
N MET A 128 -11.42 -1.92 -17.67
CA MET A 128 -12.28 -1.24 -18.65
C MET A 128 -12.41 -2.00 -19.99
N THR A 129 -11.70 -3.12 -20.18
CA THR A 129 -11.94 -4.02 -21.32
C THR A 129 -13.23 -4.83 -21.18
N TYR A 130 -13.89 -4.81 -19.99
CA TYR A 130 -15.09 -5.60 -19.69
C TYR A 130 -14.95 -7.11 -19.93
N ASN A 131 -13.73 -7.62 -20.03
CA ASN A 131 -13.45 -9.03 -20.27
C ASN A 131 -13.42 -9.77 -18.93
N TYR A 132 -14.44 -10.58 -18.65
CA TYR A 132 -14.67 -11.04 -17.27
C TYR A 132 -13.55 -11.94 -16.69
N PRO A 133 -12.88 -12.87 -17.41
CA PRO A 133 -11.78 -13.63 -16.83
C PRO A 133 -10.55 -12.79 -16.53
N LEU A 134 -10.25 -11.76 -17.34
CA LEU A 134 -9.17 -10.81 -17.03
C LEU A 134 -9.51 -10.02 -15.77
N PHE A 135 -10.75 -9.52 -15.68
CA PHE A 135 -11.26 -8.82 -14.51
C PHE A 135 -11.21 -9.68 -13.24
N PHE A 136 -11.68 -10.93 -13.30
CA PHE A 136 -11.61 -11.85 -12.16
C PHE A 136 -10.18 -12.25 -11.79
N SER A 137 -9.27 -12.40 -12.77
CA SER A 137 -7.85 -12.70 -12.50
C SER A 137 -7.19 -11.55 -11.74
N LEU A 138 -7.48 -10.31 -12.13
CA LEU A 138 -7.06 -9.09 -11.44
C LEU A 138 -7.63 -9.04 -10.02
N LEU A 139 -8.94 -9.25 -9.83
CA LEU A 139 -9.59 -9.25 -8.52
C LEU A 139 -9.03 -10.33 -7.59
N ALA A 140 -8.83 -11.54 -8.12
CA ALA A 140 -8.23 -12.65 -7.39
C ALA A 140 -6.80 -12.31 -6.94
N GLY A 141 -6.01 -11.65 -7.80
CA GLY A 141 -4.66 -11.19 -7.47
C GLY A 141 -4.66 -10.20 -6.30
N HIS A 142 -5.55 -9.20 -6.33
CA HIS A 142 -5.71 -8.26 -5.21
C HIS A 142 -6.20 -8.95 -3.93
N ALA A 143 -7.20 -9.82 -4.02
CA ALA A 143 -7.76 -10.51 -2.86
C ALA A 143 -6.72 -11.41 -2.18
N ILE A 144 -5.98 -12.19 -2.97
CA ILE A 144 -4.92 -13.06 -2.46
C ILE A 144 -3.75 -12.22 -1.94
N GLY A 145 -3.34 -11.16 -2.65
CA GLY A 145 -2.29 -10.25 -2.18
C GLY A 145 -2.63 -9.64 -0.81
N TYR A 146 -3.85 -9.15 -0.65
CA TYR A 146 -4.35 -8.62 0.61
C TYR A 146 -4.41 -9.68 1.72
N PHE A 147 -4.85 -10.90 1.40
CA PHE A 147 -4.90 -12.01 2.36
C PHE A 147 -3.53 -12.35 2.94
N PHE A 148 -2.47 -12.37 2.12
CA PHE A 148 -1.11 -12.62 2.60
C PHE A 148 -0.54 -11.45 3.42
N VAL A 149 -0.81 -10.22 2.99
CA VAL A 149 -0.29 -9.00 3.64
C VAL A 149 -1.01 -8.69 4.96
N GLY A 150 -2.30 -8.99 5.06
CA GLY A 150 -3.14 -8.67 6.22
C GLY A 150 -2.57 -9.11 7.56
N PRO A 151 -2.22 -10.41 7.75
CA PRO A 151 -1.63 -10.89 9.00
C PRO A 151 -0.28 -10.25 9.33
N LEU A 152 0.55 -9.91 8.34
CA LEU A 152 1.83 -9.24 8.60
C LEU A 152 1.63 -7.83 9.17
N MET A 153 0.51 -7.17 8.86
CA MET A 153 0.20 -5.86 9.40
C MET A 153 -0.22 -5.90 10.87
N THR A 154 -0.93 -6.95 11.29
CA THR A 154 -1.48 -7.08 12.65
C THR A 154 -0.44 -7.53 13.67
N VAL A 155 0.42 -8.50 13.32
CA VAL A 155 1.44 -9.05 14.25
C VAL A 155 2.37 -7.94 14.77
N LYS A 156 2.78 -7.02 13.90
CA LYS A 156 3.71 -5.95 14.26
C LYS A 156 3.07 -4.85 15.14
N GLU A 157 1.75 -4.70 15.10
CA GLU A 157 1.06 -3.74 15.97
C GLU A 157 0.96 -4.27 17.41
N VAL A 158 0.68 -5.57 17.56
CA VAL A 158 0.57 -6.23 18.87
C VAL A 158 1.91 -6.23 19.61
N GLU A 159 3.02 -6.46 18.91
CA GLU A 159 4.37 -6.44 19.50
C GLU A 159 4.74 -5.07 20.10
N ASN A 160 4.35 -3.98 19.43
CA ASN A 160 4.63 -2.63 19.92
C ASN A 160 3.75 -2.22 21.11
N THR A 161 2.52 -2.76 21.21
CA THR A 161 1.65 -2.51 22.38
C THR A 161 2.05 -3.31 23.62
N GLY A 162 2.73 -4.46 23.47
CA GLY A 162 3.05 -5.36 24.58
C GLY A 162 4.26 -4.96 25.43
N ASN A 163 5.17 -4.15 24.89
CA ASN A 163 6.47 -3.88 25.54
C ASN A 163 6.49 -2.67 26.47
N CYS A 164 5.35 -2.03 26.71
CA CYS A 164 5.34 -0.82 27.51
C CYS A 164 5.21 -1.04 29.02
N CYS A 165 4.90 -2.26 29.50
CA CYS A 165 4.72 -2.53 30.94
C CYS A 165 5.06 -3.99 31.37
N SER A 166 5.80 -4.77 30.57
CA SER A 166 6.36 -6.08 31.01
C SER A 166 7.77 -5.91 31.55
#